data_AF-A0A820HU29-F1
#
_entry.id   AF-A0A820HU29-F1
#
_cell.length_a   1.000
_cell.length_b   1.000
_cell.length_c   1.000
_cell.angle_alpha   90.00
_cell.angle_beta   90.00
_cell.angle_gamma   90.00
#
_symmetry.space_group_name_H-M   'P 1'
#
loop_
_entity.id
_entity.type
_entity.pdbx_description
1 polymer ?
#
loop_
_entity_poly.entity_id
_entity_poly.type
_entity_poly.pdbx_seq_one_letter_code
_entity_poly.pdbx_strand_id
1 'polypeptide(L)'
;HITVLIQAKEKNHRFVHISCLLLQLAATPKKIENGVRPKQFRLPNTHRLFEILGEIIVSTFDDVSDRQWTPMMESAFDVIFKLADGPIKHIENIIKKLAVKTGVKLGGLFKIPLSIESMDFENAGNE
;
A
#
# COMPACT_ATOMS: atom_id res chain seq x y z
N HIS A 1 -12.32 -9.17 -10.39
CA HIS A 1 -12.71 -8.05 -11.28
C HIS A 1 -11.83 -6.82 -11.10
N ILE A 2 -11.75 -6.19 -9.92
CA ILE A 2 -10.93 -4.97 -9.71
C ILE A 2 -9.44 -5.20 -10.03
N THR A 3 -8.87 -6.32 -9.58
CA THR A 3 -7.47 -6.68 -9.85
C THR A 3 -7.13 -6.79 -11.35
N VAL A 4 -8.06 -7.31 -12.15
CA VAL A 4 -7.90 -7.43 -13.62
C VAL A 4 -7.99 -6.06 -14.30
N LEU A 5 -8.87 -5.18 -13.79
CA LEU A 5 -9.00 -3.80 -14.28
C LEU A 5 -7.76 -2.96 -13.97
N ILE A 6 -7.18 -3.13 -12.77
CA ILE A 6 -5.94 -2.48 -12.36
C ILE A 6 -4.79 -2.90 -13.30
N GLN A 7 -4.65 -4.19 -13.61
CA GLN A 7 -3.65 -4.66 -14.58
C GLN A 7 -3.88 -4.10 -15.99
N ALA A 8 -5.13 -4.12 -16.49
CA ALA A 8 -5.44 -3.66 -17.83
C ALA A 8 -5.18 -2.15 -18.06
N LYS A 9 -5.02 -1.38 -16.98
CA LYS A 9 -4.80 0.07 -17.01
C LYS A 9 -3.55 0.47 -16.22
N GLU A 10 -2.58 -0.43 -16.07
CA GLU A 10 -1.39 -0.23 -15.23
C GLU A 10 -0.61 1.07 -15.52
N LYS A 11 -0.55 1.50 -16.78
CA LYS A 11 0.15 2.74 -17.19
C LYS A 11 -0.62 4.03 -16.90
N ASN A 12 -1.86 3.95 -16.41
CA ASN A 12 -2.66 5.12 -16.05
C ASN A 12 -2.63 5.32 -14.53
N HIS A 13 -1.69 6.15 -14.07
CA HIS A 13 -1.47 6.41 -12.64
C HIS A 13 -2.72 6.88 -11.90
N ARG A 14 -3.56 7.71 -12.53
CA ARG A 14 -4.83 8.17 -11.93
C ARG A 14 -5.83 7.03 -11.76
N PHE A 15 -5.92 6.13 -12.74
CA PHE A 15 -6.83 5.00 -12.65
C PHE A 15 -6.43 4.04 -11.53
N VAL A 16 -5.14 3.73 -11.43
CA VAL A 16 -4.59 2.87 -10.36
C VAL A 16 -4.82 3.52 -9.00
N HIS A 17 -4.52 4.82 -8.87
CA HIS A 17 -4.78 5.59 -7.65
C HIS A 17 -6.25 5.54 -7.21
N ILE A 18 -7.19 5.88 -8.10
CA ILE A 18 -8.64 5.83 -7.80
C ILE A 18 -9.07 4.40 -7.42
N SER A 19 -8.57 3.38 -8.13
CA SER A 19 -8.89 1.99 -7.83
C SER A 19 -8.41 1.58 -6.44
N CYS A 20 -7.22 2.05 -6.04
CA CYS A 20 -6.70 1.84 -4.69
C CYS A 20 -7.59 2.51 -3.64
N LEU A 21 -8.01 3.76 -3.84
CA LEU A 21 -8.93 4.44 -2.93
C LEU A 21 -10.26 3.68 -2.76
N LEU A 22 -10.83 3.17 -3.86
CA LEU A 22 -12.06 2.37 -3.82
C LEU A 22 -11.87 1.07 -3.04
N LEU A 23 -10.72 0.39 -3.20
CA LEU A 23 -10.39 -0.81 -2.43
C LEU A 23 -10.29 -0.51 -0.93
N GLN A 24 -9.67 0.63 -0.58
CA GLN A 24 -9.58 1.06 0.82
C GLN A 24 -10.96 1.34 1.41
N LEU A 25 -11.83 2.05 0.69
CA LEU A 25 -13.21 2.32 1.12
C LEU A 25 -14.01 1.01 1.30
N ALA A 26 -13.86 0.05 0.39
CA ALA A 26 -14.50 -1.25 0.50
C ALA A 26 -14.00 -2.08 1.71
N ALA A 27 -12.75 -1.88 2.12
CA ALA A 27 -12.12 -2.56 3.24
C ALA A 27 -12.48 -1.97 4.61
N THR A 28 -12.96 -0.72 4.65
CA THR A 28 -13.33 -0.07 5.92
C THR A 28 -14.59 -0.72 6.51
N PRO A 29 -14.58 -1.13 7.80
CA PRO A 29 -15.75 -1.71 8.42
C PRO A 29 -16.87 -0.68 8.51
N LYS A 30 -18.06 -1.05 8.04
CA LYS A 30 -19.26 -0.22 8.13
C LYS A 30 -19.85 -0.36 9.54
N LYS A 31 -19.52 0.60 10.40
CA LYS A 31 -20.01 0.81 11.79
C LYS A 31 -19.32 -0.02 12.89
N ILE A 32 -19.20 0.64 14.04
CA ILE A 32 -18.92 0.03 15.33
C ILE A 32 -20.25 -0.52 15.83
N GLU A 33 -20.37 -1.83 15.93
CA GLU A 33 -21.52 -2.49 16.56
C GLU A 33 -21.14 -2.78 18.02
N ASN A 34 -21.94 -2.31 18.98
CA ASN A 34 -21.73 -2.53 20.42
C ASN A 34 -20.38 -2.07 20.99
N GLY A 35 -19.78 -0.99 20.47
CA GLY A 35 -18.50 -0.47 20.96
C GLY A 35 -17.28 -1.30 20.56
N VAL A 36 -17.47 -2.44 19.89
CA VAL A 36 -16.39 -3.31 19.41
C VAL A 36 -16.07 -2.96 17.96
N ARG A 37 -14.81 -2.57 17.70
CA ARG A 37 -14.36 -2.36 16.31
C ARG A 37 -14.33 -3.73 15.62
N PRO A 38 -15.01 -3.90 14.48
CA PRO A 38 -14.95 -5.15 13.73
C PRO A 38 -13.50 -5.47 13.36
N LYS A 39 -13.13 -6.75 13.41
CA LYS A 39 -11.81 -7.21 12.95
C LYS A 39 -11.60 -6.69 11.53
N GLN A 40 -10.51 -5.96 11.31
CA GLN A 40 -10.19 -5.41 10.00
C GLN A 40 -10.14 -6.56 8.98
N PHE A 41 -10.86 -6.40 7.87
CA PHE A 41 -10.83 -7.35 6.78
C PHE A 41 -9.41 -7.38 6.20
N ARG A 42 -8.77 -8.55 6.26
CA ARG A 42 -7.45 -8.80 5.68
C ARG A 42 -7.56 -9.89 4.62
N LEU A 43 -6.75 -9.77 3.58
CA LEU A 43 -6.53 -10.78 2.56
C LEU A 43 -5.26 -11.59 2.90
N PRO A 44 -5.19 -12.87 2.53
CA PRO A 44 -3.97 -13.66 2.68
C PRO A 44 -2.77 -13.03 1.95
N ASN A 45 -1.57 -13.14 2.50
CA ASN A 45 -0.34 -12.63 1.84
C ASN A 45 -0.08 -13.20 0.45
N THR A 46 -0.65 -14.36 0.14
CA THR A 46 -0.54 -14.99 -1.19
C THR A 46 -1.52 -14.41 -2.21
N HIS A 47 -2.35 -13.44 -1.82
CA HIS A 47 -3.34 -12.85 -2.70
C HIS A 47 -2.67 -12.05 -3.83
N ARG A 48 -3.00 -12.40 -5.08
CA ARG A 48 -2.39 -11.85 -6.30
C ARG A 48 -2.46 -10.32 -6.43
N LEU A 49 -3.42 -9.68 -5.74
CA LEU A 49 -3.51 -8.21 -5.67
C LEU A 49 -2.18 -7.56 -5.27
N PHE A 50 -1.48 -8.10 -4.26
CA PHE A 50 -0.27 -7.48 -3.74
C PHE A 50 0.91 -7.64 -4.70
N GLU A 51 0.97 -8.76 -5.42
CA GLU A 51 1.94 -8.96 -6.49
C GLU A 51 1.71 -7.96 -7.63
N ILE A 52 0.46 -7.80 -8.05
CA ILE A 52 0.07 -6.88 -9.11
C ILE A 52 0.36 -5.42 -8.75
N LEU A 53 0.01 -4.99 -7.54
CA LEU A 53 0.35 -3.65 -7.09
C LEU A 53 1.87 -3.43 -7.09
N GLY A 54 2.63 -4.43 -6.66
CA GLY A 54 4.09 -4.36 -6.71
C GLY A 54 4.66 -4.30 -8.13
N GLU A 55 4.11 -5.07 -9.06
CA GLU A 55 4.49 -5.02 -10.48
C GLU A 55 4.22 -3.65 -11.09
N ILE A 56 3.04 -3.08 -10.83
CA ILE A 56 2.65 -1.76 -11.36
C ILE A 56 3.56 -0.67 -10.82
N ILE A 57 3.79 -0.63 -9.50
CA ILE A 57 4.66 0.38 -8.88
C ILE A 57 6.06 0.36 -9.52
N VAL A 58 6.62 -0.84 -9.74
CA VAL A 58 7.95 -1.00 -10.32
C VAL A 58 7.95 -0.72 -11.81
N SER A 59 6.95 -1.21 -12.56
CA SER A 59 6.92 -1.10 -14.01
C SER A 59 6.73 0.34 -14.45
N THR A 60 5.95 1.13 -13.71
CA THR A 60 5.67 2.53 -14.06
C THR A 60 6.62 3.54 -13.41
N PHE A 61 7.56 3.09 -12.57
CA PHE A 61 8.61 3.94 -12.06
C PHE A 61 9.69 4.16 -13.13
N ASP A 62 9.53 5.22 -13.93
CA ASP A 62 10.50 5.57 -14.99
C ASP A 62 11.23 6.89 -14.71
N ASP A 63 10.58 7.86 -14.07
CA ASP A 63 11.14 9.16 -13.69
C ASP A 63 10.69 9.56 -12.28
N VAL A 64 11.66 9.92 -11.43
CA VAL A 64 11.42 10.44 -10.06
C VAL A 64 10.63 11.74 -10.09
N SER A 65 10.71 12.48 -11.19
CA SER A 65 10.01 13.75 -11.40
C SER A 65 8.54 13.57 -11.79
N ASP A 66 8.09 12.33 -12.03
CA ASP A 66 6.69 12.06 -12.33
C ASP A 66 5.80 12.33 -11.11
N ARG A 67 5.12 13.48 -11.17
CA ARG A 67 4.18 13.95 -10.14
C ARG A 67 2.96 13.05 -9.96
N GLN A 68 2.69 12.12 -10.88
CA GLN A 68 1.56 11.20 -10.78
C GLN A 68 1.98 9.84 -10.20
N TRP A 69 3.26 9.48 -10.25
CA TRP A 69 3.73 8.20 -9.74
C TRP A 69 3.67 8.14 -8.21
N THR A 70 4.21 9.15 -7.52
CA THR A 70 4.23 9.21 -6.05
C THR A 70 2.84 9.00 -5.41
N PRO A 71 1.79 9.79 -5.76
CA PRO A 71 0.47 9.60 -5.15
C PRO A 71 -0.18 8.25 -5.49
N MET A 72 0.15 7.67 -6.66
CA MET A 72 -0.30 6.33 -7.03
C MET A 72 0.39 5.25 -6.20
N MET A 73 1.71 5.36 -6.01
CA MET A 73 2.51 4.45 -5.18
C MET A 73 2.07 4.50 -3.71
N GLU A 74 1.89 5.69 -3.13
CA GLU A 74 1.40 5.87 -1.76
C GLU A 74 0.05 5.18 -1.55
N SER A 75 -0.89 5.36 -2.48
CA SER A 75 -2.20 4.73 -2.40
C SER A 75 -2.14 3.20 -2.51
N ALA A 76 -1.21 2.68 -3.31
CA ALA A 76 -0.98 1.24 -3.41
C ALA A 76 -0.35 0.67 -2.15
N PHE A 77 0.59 1.38 -1.52
CA PHE A 77 1.16 1.01 -0.22
C PHE A 77 0.11 1.01 0.88
N ASP A 78 -0.75 2.02 0.94
CA ASP A 78 -1.87 2.05 1.88
C ASP A 78 -2.80 0.85 1.72
N VAL A 79 -3.08 0.42 0.49
CA VAL A 79 -3.86 -0.80 0.23
C VAL A 79 -3.14 -2.02 0.80
N ILE A 80 -1.83 -2.14 0.59
CA ILE A 80 -1.03 -3.25 1.13
C ILE A 80 -1.07 -3.23 2.66
N PHE A 81 -0.81 -2.09 3.31
CA PHE A 81 -0.86 -1.95 4.77
C PHE A 81 -2.25 -2.20 5.36
N LYS A 82 -3.33 -1.83 4.65
CA LYS A 82 -4.71 -2.02 5.10
C LYS A 82 -5.26 -3.41 4.81
N LEU A 83 -4.79 -4.12 3.79
CA LEU A 83 -5.36 -5.40 3.39
C LEU A 83 -4.46 -6.61 3.64
N ALA A 84 -3.14 -6.50 3.63
CA ALA A 84 -2.28 -7.67 3.74
C ALA A 84 -2.16 -8.19 5.18
N ASP A 85 -2.09 -9.51 5.34
CA ASP A 85 -1.80 -10.19 6.60
C ASP A 85 -0.29 -10.31 6.86
N GLY A 86 0.44 -9.19 6.76
CA GLY A 86 1.91 -9.15 6.77
C GLY A 86 2.49 -8.22 5.69
N PRO A 87 2.15 -6.92 5.72
CA PRO A 87 2.46 -5.98 4.64
C PRO A 87 3.96 -5.77 4.41
N ILE A 88 4.78 -5.87 5.46
CA ILE A 88 6.23 -5.57 5.41
C ILE A 88 6.95 -6.38 4.33
N LYS A 89 6.63 -7.68 4.21
CA LYS A 89 7.28 -8.55 3.20
C LYS A 89 6.98 -8.10 1.77
N HIS A 90 5.79 -7.58 1.52
CA HIS A 90 5.43 -7.04 0.21
C HIS A 90 6.19 -5.75 -0.09
N ILE A 91 6.25 -4.84 0.89
CA ILE A 91 6.97 -3.56 0.75
C ILE A 91 8.46 -3.80 0.52
N GLU A 92 9.09 -4.68 1.30
CA GLU A 92 10.50 -5.03 1.11
C GLU A 92 10.77 -5.57 -0.30
N ASN A 93 9.91 -6.43 -0.82
CA ASN A 93 10.05 -6.99 -2.16
C ASN A 93 9.94 -5.91 -3.24
N ILE A 94 9.01 -4.96 -3.07
CA ILE A 94 8.84 -3.84 -3.99
C ILE A 94 10.07 -2.92 -3.97
N ILE A 95 10.57 -2.55 -2.79
CA ILE A 95 11.77 -1.72 -2.65
C ILE A 95 12.98 -2.43 -3.27
N LYS A 96 13.13 -3.75 -3.07
CA LYS A 96 14.19 -4.54 -3.70
C LYS A 96 14.13 -4.45 -5.22
N LYS A 97 12.94 -4.63 -5.80
CA LYS A 97 12.72 -4.53 -7.25
C LYS A 97 12.99 -3.12 -7.78
N LEU A 98 12.55 -2.07 -7.08
CA LEU A 98 12.80 -0.68 -7.45
C LEU A 98 14.30 -0.36 -7.47
N ALA A 99 15.05 -0.80 -6.46
CA ALA A 99 16.47 -0.54 -6.40
C ALA A 99 17.27 -1.29 -7.49
N VAL A 100 16.83 -2.51 -7.84
CA VAL A 100 17.38 -3.21 -9.01
C VAL A 100 17.08 -2.43 -10.29
N LYS A 101 15.84 -1.93 -10.47
CA LYS A 101 15.46 -1.12 -11.65
C LYS A 101 16.28 0.18 -11.75
N THR A 102 16.60 0.82 -10.64
CA THR A 102 17.35 2.09 -10.60
C THR A 102 18.86 1.93 -10.57
N GLY A 103 19.37 0.70 -10.43
CA GLY A 103 20.81 0.44 -10.28
C GLY A 103 21.39 0.89 -8.92
N VAL A 104 20.54 1.23 -7.94
CA VAL A 104 20.98 1.61 -6.60
C VAL A 104 21.31 0.36 -5.78
N LYS A 105 22.55 0.25 -5.28
CA LYS A 105 22.94 -0.84 -4.36
C LYS A 105 22.27 -0.66 -3.00
N LEU A 106 21.35 -1.55 -2.65
CA LEU A 106 20.55 -1.56 -1.40
C LEU A 106 21.32 -1.71 -0.08
N GLY A 107 22.66 -1.79 -0.12
CA GLY A 107 23.50 -2.20 1.02
C GLY A 107 23.41 -1.33 2.29
N GLY A 108 22.72 -0.19 2.25
CA GLY A 108 22.52 0.69 3.41
C GLY A 108 21.07 1.12 3.69
N LEU A 109 20.11 0.86 2.79
CA LEU A 109 18.78 1.48 2.87
C LEU A 109 17.88 0.88 3.98
N PHE A 110 18.12 -0.37 4.35
CA PHE A 110 17.34 -1.09 5.38
C PHE A 110 17.92 -0.98 6.81
N LYS A 111 18.93 -0.12 7.04
CA LYS A 111 19.41 0.19 8.40
C LYS A 111 18.59 1.27 9.10
N ILE A 112 17.57 1.83 8.45
CA ILE A 112 16.69 2.81 9.07
C ILE A 112 15.77 2.03 10.03
N PRO A 113 15.84 2.26 11.36
CA PRO A 113 14.82 1.74 12.24
C PRO A 113 13.52 2.43 11.83
N LEU A 114 12.55 1.63 11.36
CA LEU A 114 11.16 2.09 11.28
C LEU A 114 10.69 2.32 12.72
N SER A 115 11.02 3.49 13.27
CA SER A 115 10.33 4.05 14.42
C SER A 115 8.91 4.30 13.95
N ILE A 116 8.08 3.26 14.05
CA ILE A 116 6.64 3.42 14.15
C ILE A 116 6.48 4.16 15.48
N GLU A 117 6.46 5.49 15.43
CA GLU A 117 5.89 6.25 16.53
C GLU A 117 4.47 5.74 16.69
N SER A 118 4.27 4.98 17.75
CA SER A 118 2.97 4.70 18.33
C SER A 118 2.29 6.05 18.49
N MET A 119 1.37 6.36 17.58
CA MET A 119 0.51 7.52 17.68
C MET A 119 -0.42 7.22 18.85
N ASP A 120 -0.01 7.65 20.04
CA ASP A 120 -0.81 7.56 21.26
C ASP A 120 -2.10 8.33 21.02
N PHE A 121 -3.18 7.59 20.77
CA PHE A 121 -4.52 8.12 20.96
C PHE A 121 -4.72 8.26 22.47
N GLU A 122 -4.26 9.37 23.02
CA GLU A 122 -4.75 9.82 24.32
C GLU A 122 -6.25 10.05 24.21
N ASN A 123 -6.97 9.16 24.87
CA ASN A 123 -8.37 9.27 25.18
C ASN A 123 -8.50 9.88 26.59
N ALA A 124 -8.90 11.14 26.68
CA ALA A 124 -9.58 11.77 27.81
C ALA A 124 -10.00 13.17 27.31
N GLY A 125 -11.26 13.59 27.27
CA GLY A 125 -12.26 13.49 28.33
C GLY A 125 -12.39 14.84 29.02
N ASN A 126 -13.55 15.49 28.84
CA ASN A 126 -14.13 16.61 29.60
C ASN A 126 -13.57 18.03 29.37
N GLU A 127 -14.39 18.87 28.71
CA GLU A 127 -15.26 19.87 29.38
C GLU A 127 -16.38 20.32 28.44
#